data_AF-A0A7J6P283-F1
#
_entry.id   AF-A0A7J6P283-F1
#
_cell.length_a   1.000
_cell.length_b   1.000
_cell.length_c   1.000
_cell.angle_alpha   90.00
_cell.angle_beta   90.00
_cell.angle_gamma   90.00
#
_symmetry.space_group_name_H-M   'P 1'
#
loop_
_entity.id
_entity.type
_entity.pdbx_description
1 polymer ?
#
loop_
_entity_poly.entity_id
_entity_poly.type
_entity_poly.pdbx_seq_one_letter_code
_entity_poly.pdbx_strand_id
1 'polypeptide(L)'
;MIILKAFLLTCICWQAISAPFRWEVLDNGGGPGARDRPAIGYDPIRRNLISFGGRSGGSLFQDTWYFNLDSQTWTLVNVANPPAARFDAISGYDVATGLFAISTGDAAPVFFNDLWVLVDYAGPNPQWRRIDAQSTRSFKPRYGCGGGLSPDGYFYITHGFSSGTRYSDTFRFRLSATSGGSWEEVAKTFQYGINEPHGRCLVSNAILPDRRFGKFIMFGGCANGGRHGGPCPAYDTWTFDQSMNWQRQADAPVPTQYGDLAAWGTNKVIMYGGNGGNLAQPISITDQTPADVHVLDLNTNDWESYKAELPSGVPGLTPQSSAIAFHRMVVASTNPPAVLLFGGRINGHVLMLTGGPSGSPISSGWFYFSWIWLHGIFMFAAWGLCLPIGAFIFRYFRHKKFAWPAHLALQSIGLVFSIVGFIASFYTGGRFDFAHAYIGIIVFILGCLQPINAAFRCHPRGRNFLCKIDYGKRYIFNAFHQIGGRAALLLGIVNIMLGIPLAQLQVGWLIGVGVWFAVLILGHFVCELLRMRGVLPRIPRSYNELYLPGPLKKLHTHAHRDEDLIAAPPKEAGSAPTTGDH
;
A
#
# COMPACT_ATOMS: atom_id res chain seq x y z
N MET A 1 62.33 20.20 10.00
CA MET A 1 61.15 20.30 9.11
C MET A 1 60.57 18.96 8.64
N ILE A 2 61.27 17.81 8.78
CA ILE A 2 60.74 16.49 8.40
C ILE A 2 60.03 15.78 9.58
N ILE A 3 60.45 16.06 10.82
CA ILE A 3 59.86 15.45 12.04
C ILE A 3 58.47 16.05 12.37
N LEU A 4 58.18 17.30 11.94
CA LEU A 4 56.88 17.95 12.17
C LEU A 4 55.78 17.48 11.20
N LYS A 5 56.15 16.95 10.02
CA LYS A 5 55.20 16.32 9.08
C LYS A 5 54.85 14.88 9.47
N ALA A 6 55.75 14.17 10.15
CA ALA A 6 55.48 12.84 10.69
C ALA A 6 54.53 12.89 11.90
N PHE A 7 54.56 13.99 12.69
CA PHE A 7 53.66 14.19 13.83
C PHE A 7 52.21 14.55 13.43
N LEU A 8 51.99 15.08 12.21
CA LEU A 8 50.64 15.32 11.69
C LEU A 8 49.98 14.06 11.09
N LEU A 9 50.75 13.03 10.72
CA LEU A 9 50.20 11.75 10.24
C LEU A 9 49.95 10.73 11.35
N THR A 10 50.56 10.88 12.53
CA THR A 10 50.32 9.99 13.68
C THR A 10 49.21 10.45 14.62
N CYS A 11 48.75 11.71 14.51
CA CYS A 11 47.61 12.22 15.29
C CYS A 11 46.22 11.94 14.67
N ILE A 12 46.13 11.33 13.49
CA ILE A 12 44.86 10.88 12.89
C ILE A 12 44.43 9.51 13.45
N CYS A 13 45.30 8.81 14.20
CA CYS A 13 45.00 7.46 14.70
C CYS A 13 44.55 7.39 16.16
N TRP A 14 44.25 8.52 16.83
CA TRP A 14 43.78 8.50 18.24
C TRP A 14 42.80 9.62 18.59
N GLN A 15 41.79 9.82 17.75
CA GLN A 15 40.52 10.44 18.15
C GLN A 15 39.35 9.65 17.57
N ALA A 16 39.18 8.41 18.05
CA ALA A 16 37.88 7.74 18.01
C ALA A 16 37.08 8.12 19.26
N ILE A 17 36.88 9.43 19.48
CA ILE A 17 35.65 9.94 20.08
C ILE A 17 34.81 10.28 18.85
N SER A 18 33.69 9.57 18.69
CA SER A 18 32.83 9.56 17.50
C SER A 18 32.53 10.99 17.00
N ALA A 19 33.21 11.43 15.93
CA ALA A 19 32.81 12.63 15.24
C ALA A 19 31.38 12.45 14.71
N PRO A 20 30.51 13.47 14.80
CA PRO A 20 29.18 13.39 14.23
C PRO A 20 29.24 13.13 12.73
N PHE A 21 28.12 12.67 12.18
CA PHE A 21 27.94 12.63 10.74
C PHE A 21 28.28 14.00 10.14
N ARG A 22 29.14 14.00 9.11
CA ARG A 22 29.52 15.21 8.39
C ARG A 22 29.60 14.95 6.90
N TRP A 23 29.10 15.91 6.14
CA TRP A 23 29.15 15.92 4.68
C TRP A 23 30.28 16.84 4.21
N GLU A 24 31.10 16.34 3.30
CA GLU A 24 32.22 17.06 2.69
C GLU A 24 32.04 17.12 1.17
N VAL A 25 32.28 18.29 0.56
CA VAL A 25 32.33 18.45 -0.90
C VAL A 25 33.70 17.99 -1.40
N LEU A 26 33.72 17.08 -2.37
CA LEU A 26 34.96 16.53 -2.91
C LEU A 26 35.36 17.14 -4.24
N ASP A 27 34.42 17.65 -5.04
CA ASP A 27 34.68 18.17 -6.37
C ASP A 27 34.91 19.69 -6.38
N ASN A 28 35.56 20.16 -7.43
CA ASN A 28 35.77 21.58 -7.71
C ASN A 28 35.01 22.03 -8.98
N GLY A 29 33.90 21.36 -9.32
CA GLY A 29 33.15 21.58 -10.57
C GLY A 29 33.72 20.83 -11.78
N GLY A 30 33.39 21.31 -12.99
CA GLY A 30 33.84 20.73 -14.27
C GLY A 30 33.22 19.38 -14.64
N GLY A 31 32.24 18.91 -13.86
CA GLY A 31 31.61 17.62 -14.01
C GLY A 31 30.31 17.59 -14.81
N PRO A 32 29.63 16.43 -14.82
CA PRO A 32 28.27 16.32 -15.30
C PRO A 32 27.38 17.28 -14.51
N GLY A 33 26.87 18.33 -15.17
CA GLY A 33 26.00 19.33 -14.53
C GLY A 33 24.80 18.71 -13.79
N ALA A 34 24.15 19.53 -12.97
CA ALA A 34 23.07 19.11 -12.07
C ALA A 34 22.04 18.17 -12.72
N ARG A 35 21.80 17.02 -12.07
CA ARG A 35 20.93 15.96 -12.59
C ARG A 35 20.28 15.14 -11.47
N ASP A 36 18.99 14.89 -11.62
CA ASP A 36 18.19 14.04 -10.76
C ASP A 36 18.34 12.57 -11.15
N ARG A 37 18.45 11.69 -10.14
CA ARG A 37 18.43 10.22 -10.22
C ARG A 37 19.32 9.66 -11.34
N PRO A 38 20.61 10.07 -11.43
CA PRO A 38 21.56 9.34 -12.26
C PRO A 38 21.74 7.92 -11.72
N ALA A 39 22.14 6.98 -12.57
CA ALA A 39 22.71 5.72 -12.10
C ALA A 39 24.12 5.99 -11.58
N ILE A 40 24.50 5.43 -10.43
CA ILE A 40 25.86 5.55 -9.88
C ILE A 40 26.44 4.21 -9.41
N GLY A 41 27.76 4.13 -9.39
CA GLY A 41 28.54 3.00 -8.87
C GLY A 41 29.91 3.46 -8.39
N TYR A 42 30.59 2.67 -7.58
CA TYR A 42 31.91 3.02 -7.06
C TYR A 42 32.92 1.93 -7.33
N ASP A 43 34.02 2.28 -8.01
CA ASP A 43 35.20 1.44 -8.16
C ASP A 43 36.18 1.73 -7.00
N PRO A 44 36.28 0.85 -5.99
CA PRO A 44 37.18 1.06 -4.86
C PRO A 44 38.66 0.89 -5.23
N ILE A 45 38.98 0.20 -6.33
CA ILE A 45 40.38 -0.04 -6.75
C ILE A 45 40.96 1.24 -7.32
N ARG A 46 40.20 1.91 -8.21
CA ARG A 46 40.60 3.19 -8.83
C ARG A 46 40.11 4.42 -8.07
N ARG A 47 39.33 4.21 -7.01
CA ARG A 47 38.67 5.27 -6.21
C ARG A 47 37.85 6.21 -7.09
N ASN A 48 37.05 5.63 -7.97
CA ASN A 48 36.25 6.35 -8.96
C ASN A 48 34.75 6.19 -8.67
N LEU A 49 34.03 7.30 -8.55
CA LEU A 49 32.57 7.33 -8.65
C LEU A 49 32.17 7.36 -10.12
N ILE A 50 31.40 6.38 -10.59
CA ILE A 50 30.88 6.30 -11.96
C ILE A 50 29.44 6.82 -11.96
N SER A 51 29.08 7.63 -12.95
CA SER A 51 27.71 8.12 -13.16
C SER A 51 27.26 7.93 -14.60
N PHE A 52 26.00 7.51 -14.77
CA PHE A 52 25.34 7.43 -16.07
C PHE A 52 23.97 8.09 -16.04
N GLY A 53 23.66 8.84 -17.11
CA GLY A 53 22.33 9.35 -17.38
C GLY A 53 21.81 10.31 -16.29
N GLY A 54 20.53 10.19 -15.96
CA GLY A 54 19.81 11.14 -15.11
C GLY A 54 19.02 12.16 -15.94
N ARG A 55 18.40 13.13 -15.26
CA ARG A 55 17.61 14.19 -15.92
C ARG A 55 17.82 15.55 -15.30
N SER A 56 17.64 16.61 -16.07
CA SER A 56 17.57 17.98 -15.55
C SER A 56 16.42 18.72 -16.22
N GLY A 57 15.40 19.08 -15.45
CA GLY A 57 14.14 19.57 -16.01
C GLY A 57 13.52 18.55 -16.98
N GLY A 58 13.28 18.96 -18.22
CA GLY A 58 12.79 18.10 -19.30
C GLY A 58 13.88 17.34 -20.06
N SER A 59 15.16 17.61 -19.79
CA SER A 59 16.29 17.01 -20.52
C SER A 59 16.70 15.69 -19.88
N LEU A 60 16.93 14.68 -20.72
CA LEU A 60 17.45 13.37 -20.35
C LEU A 60 18.89 13.23 -20.81
N PHE A 61 19.72 12.57 -20.02
CA PHE A 61 21.13 12.34 -20.35
C PHE A 61 21.41 10.86 -20.61
N GLN A 62 22.41 10.60 -21.46
CA GLN A 62 22.97 9.28 -21.77
C GLN A 62 24.50 9.26 -21.72
N ASP A 63 25.09 10.34 -21.21
CA ASP A 63 26.53 10.44 -21.00
C ASP A 63 26.95 9.56 -19.80
N THR A 64 28.20 9.12 -19.84
CA THR A 64 28.84 8.41 -18.74
C THR A 64 30.03 9.25 -18.27
N TRP A 65 30.14 9.48 -16.97
CA TRP A 65 31.25 10.19 -16.36
C TRP A 65 31.84 9.34 -15.25
N TYR A 66 33.12 9.55 -14.94
CA TYR A 66 33.64 9.15 -13.64
C TYR A 66 34.36 10.31 -12.96
N PHE A 67 34.24 10.35 -11.63
CA PHE A 67 34.95 11.27 -10.76
C PHE A 67 36.01 10.49 -9.99
N ASN A 68 37.27 10.89 -10.14
CA ASN A 68 38.37 10.29 -9.41
C ASN A 68 38.58 11.04 -8.08
N LEU A 69 38.46 10.33 -6.96
CA LEU A 69 38.51 10.93 -5.63
C LEU A 69 39.90 11.47 -5.26
N ASP A 70 40.96 10.93 -5.84
CA ASP A 70 42.34 11.31 -5.50
C ASP A 70 42.77 12.59 -6.20
N SER A 71 42.41 12.73 -7.48
CA SER A 71 42.66 13.94 -8.28
C SER A 71 41.56 14.99 -8.16
N GLN A 72 40.38 14.62 -7.62
CA GLN A 72 39.18 15.45 -7.55
C GLN A 72 38.73 15.97 -8.93
N THR A 73 38.87 15.13 -9.96
CA THR A 73 38.52 15.48 -11.34
C THR A 73 37.44 14.59 -11.94
N TRP A 74 36.56 15.23 -12.70
CA TRP A 74 35.58 14.56 -13.54
C TRP A 74 36.16 14.28 -14.92
N THR A 75 35.89 13.09 -15.46
CA THR A 75 36.24 12.70 -16.82
C THR A 75 35.02 12.14 -17.54
N LEU A 76 34.75 12.64 -18.74
CA LEU A 76 33.73 12.09 -19.63
C LEU A 76 34.26 10.80 -20.26
N VAL A 77 33.48 9.72 -20.16
CA VAL A 77 33.81 8.44 -20.79
C VAL A 77 33.29 8.45 -22.23
N ASN A 78 34.21 8.46 -23.19
CA ASN A 78 33.89 8.46 -24.62
C ASN A 78 33.54 7.06 -25.10
N VAL A 79 32.26 6.71 -24.99
CA VAL A 79 31.68 5.45 -25.48
C VAL A 79 30.97 5.63 -26.80
N ALA A 80 31.16 4.70 -27.73
CA ALA A 80 30.29 4.59 -28.91
C ALA A 80 29.00 3.86 -28.51
N ASN A 81 27.85 4.34 -29.00
CA ASN A 81 26.53 3.70 -28.81
C ASN A 81 26.15 3.42 -27.33
N PRO A 82 26.07 4.45 -26.47
CA PRO A 82 25.61 4.26 -25.10
C PRO A 82 24.15 3.76 -25.04
N PRO A 83 23.72 3.19 -23.91
CA PRO A 83 22.31 2.92 -23.64
C PRO A 83 21.49 4.20 -23.79
N ALA A 84 20.22 4.07 -24.20
CA ALA A 84 19.34 5.23 -24.37
C ALA A 84 19.24 6.08 -23.09
N ALA A 85 19.11 7.40 -23.28
CA ALA A 85 18.98 8.37 -22.20
C ALA A 85 17.84 8.01 -21.24
N ARG A 86 18.11 8.04 -19.94
CA ARG A 86 17.17 7.63 -18.90
C ARG A 86 17.59 8.15 -17.53
N PHE A 87 16.63 8.28 -16.63
CA PHE A 87 16.87 8.49 -15.20
C PHE A 87 16.26 7.33 -14.40
N ASP A 88 16.64 7.24 -13.12
CA ASP A 88 16.09 6.25 -12.19
C ASP A 88 16.37 4.79 -12.55
N ALA A 89 17.44 4.56 -13.32
CA ALA A 89 17.95 3.22 -13.57
C ALA A 89 18.57 2.64 -12.29
N ILE A 90 18.34 1.36 -12.06
CA ILE A 90 19.07 0.60 -11.03
C ILE A 90 20.48 0.35 -11.53
N SER A 91 21.45 0.45 -10.63
CA SER A 91 22.87 0.32 -10.98
C SER A 91 23.69 -0.41 -9.92
N GLY A 92 24.93 -0.76 -10.29
CA GLY A 92 25.90 -1.32 -9.37
C GLY A 92 27.25 -1.53 -10.04
N TYR A 93 28.32 -1.53 -9.25
CA TYR A 93 29.69 -1.81 -9.72
C TYR A 93 30.18 -3.14 -9.14
N ASP A 94 30.66 -4.02 -10.01
CA ASP A 94 31.28 -5.26 -9.60
C ASP A 94 32.78 -5.10 -9.44
N VAL A 95 33.30 -5.25 -8.22
CA VAL A 95 34.74 -5.19 -7.98
C VAL A 95 35.45 -6.39 -8.61
N ALA A 96 34.80 -7.56 -8.67
CA ALA A 96 35.43 -8.78 -9.16
C ALA A 96 35.65 -8.75 -10.69
N THR A 97 34.67 -8.28 -11.45
CA THR A 97 34.77 -8.19 -12.92
C THR A 97 35.09 -6.79 -13.45
N GLY A 98 35.04 -5.76 -12.61
CA GLY A 98 35.25 -4.36 -13.02
C GLY A 98 34.11 -3.79 -13.86
N LEU A 99 32.92 -4.40 -13.81
CA LEU A 99 31.76 -4.02 -14.62
C LEU A 99 30.86 -3.04 -13.87
N PHE A 100 30.48 -1.94 -14.53
CA PHE A 100 29.39 -1.08 -14.07
C PHE A 100 28.10 -1.46 -14.81
N ALA A 101 27.08 -1.89 -14.08
CA ALA A 101 25.83 -2.38 -14.66
C ALA A 101 24.70 -1.38 -14.44
N ILE A 102 23.81 -1.26 -15.43
CA ILE A 102 22.54 -0.54 -15.33
C ILE A 102 21.38 -1.33 -15.91
N SER A 103 20.19 -1.14 -15.34
CA SER A 103 18.93 -1.63 -15.90
C SER A 103 17.79 -0.71 -15.50
N THR A 104 16.62 -0.92 -16.09
CA THR A 104 15.39 -0.15 -15.83
C THR A 104 15.55 1.34 -16.15
N GLY A 105 14.58 2.15 -15.74
CA GLY A 105 14.62 3.60 -15.88
C GLY A 105 13.47 4.17 -16.71
N ASP A 106 13.42 5.49 -16.74
CA ASP A 106 12.34 6.27 -17.33
C ASP A 106 12.86 7.26 -18.39
N ALA A 107 12.19 7.25 -19.54
CA ALA A 107 12.27 8.23 -20.61
C ALA A 107 10.86 8.43 -21.24
N ALA A 108 9.86 8.64 -20.37
CA ALA A 108 8.43 8.62 -20.70
C ALA A 108 8.12 9.22 -22.09
N PRO A 109 7.34 8.51 -22.93
CA PRO A 109 6.51 7.35 -22.61
C PRO A 109 7.26 6.00 -22.60
N VAL A 110 8.58 5.99 -22.81
CA VAL A 110 9.38 4.77 -22.83
C VAL A 110 9.90 4.45 -21.43
N PHE A 111 9.65 3.24 -20.96
CA PHE A 111 10.32 2.66 -19.81
C PHE A 111 11.23 1.53 -20.27
N PHE A 112 12.22 1.17 -19.46
CA PHE A 112 13.23 0.20 -19.87
C PHE A 112 13.22 -1.07 -19.00
N ASN A 113 13.72 -2.16 -19.58
CA ASN A 113 13.95 -3.46 -18.95
C ASN A 113 15.20 -4.17 -19.50
N ASP A 114 16.01 -3.47 -20.29
CA ASP A 114 17.30 -3.94 -20.79
C ASP A 114 18.35 -3.96 -19.68
N LEU A 115 19.39 -4.77 -19.84
CA LEU A 115 20.54 -4.84 -18.93
C LEU A 115 21.82 -4.55 -19.71
N TRP A 116 22.50 -3.48 -19.30
CA TRP A 116 23.73 -3.03 -19.91
C TRP A 116 24.87 -3.09 -18.90
N VAL A 117 26.06 -3.45 -19.38
CA VAL A 117 27.31 -3.37 -18.62
C VAL A 117 28.31 -2.50 -19.36
N LEU A 118 28.99 -1.63 -18.63
CA LEU A 118 30.10 -0.84 -19.12
C LEU A 118 31.40 -1.59 -18.79
N VAL A 119 32.11 -1.95 -19.85
CA VAL A 119 33.40 -2.63 -19.80
C VAL A 119 34.50 -1.58 -20.00
N ASP A 120 35.60 -1.73 -19.25
CA ASP A 120 36.83 -0.94 -19.43
C ASP A 120 36.60 0.58 -19.38
N TYR A 121 35.72 1.05 -18.48
CA TYR A 121 35.26 2.44 -18.45
C TYR A 121 36.37 3.51 -18.32
N ALA A 122 37.51 3.14 -17.73
CA ALA A 122 38.68 4.00 -17.55
C ALA A 122 39.92 3.52 -18.34
N GLY A 123 39.74 2.57 -19.26
CA GLY A 123 40.79 2.09 -20.14
C GLY A 123 40.71 2.72 -21.54
N PRO A 124 41.52 2.24 -22.49
CA PRO A 124 41.60 2.81 -23.83
C PRO A 124 40.34 2.56 -24.67
N ASN A 125 39.52 1.55 -24.34
CA ASN A 125 38.36 1.15 -25.15
C ASN A 125 37.11 0.93 -24.28
N PRO A 126 36.57 1.99 -23.66
CA PRO A 126 35.34 1.88 -22.87
C PRO A 126 34.16 1.54 -23.79
N GLN A 127 33.37 0.53 -23.43
CA GLN A 127 32.26 0.07 -24.26
C GLN A 127 31.07 -0.38 -23.42
N TRP A 128 29.87 0.06 -23.82
CA TRP A 128 28.62 -0.49 -23.30
C TRP A 128 28.22 -1.75 -24.05
N ARG A 129 27.79 -2.78 -23.32
CA ARG A 129 27.30 -4.05 -23.87
C ARG A 129 25.96 -4.40 -23.28
N ARG A 130 24.98 -4.69 -24.12
CA ARG A 130 23.70 -5.25 -23.70
C ARG A 130 23.85 -6.76 -23.51
N ILE A 131 23.57 -7.26 -22.31
CA ILE A 131 23.83 -8.66 -21.94
C ILE A 131 22.57 -9.52 -21.79
N ASP A 132 21.39 -8.91 -21.74
CA ASP A 132 20.09 -9.59 -21.65
C ASP A 132 19.48 -9.95 -23.02
N ALA A 133 20.12 -9.61 -24.15
CA ALA A 133 19.52 -9.75 -25.47
C ALA A 133 19.11 -11.19 -25.84
N GLN A 134 19.78 -12.19 -25.25
CA GLN A 134 19.49 -13.62 -25.44
C GLN A 134 18.61 -14.21 -24.32
N SER A 135 18.17 -13.37 -23.37
CA SER A 135 17.36 -13.80 -22.25
C SER A 135 15.99 -14.29 -22.74
N THR A 136 15.61 -15.50 -22.35
CA THR A 136 14.30 -16.08 -22.72
C THR A 136 13.17 -15.60 -21.81
N ARG A 137 13.52 -15.06 -20.64
CA ARG A 137 12.61 -14.41 -19.68
C ARG A 137 12.97 -12.95 -19.53
N SER A 138 12.00 -12.12 -19.20
CA SER A 138 12.23 -10.72 -18.87
C SER A 138 11.10 -10.21 -18.00
N PHE A 139 11.39 -9.18 -17.20
CA PHE A 139 10.37 -8.40 -16.52
C PHE A 139 9.83 -7.29 -17.44
N LYS A 140 8.67 -6.75 -17.06
CA LYS A 140 8.03 -5.62 -17.78
C LYS A 140 8.83 -4.32 -17.61
N PRO A 141 8.97 -3.48 -18.65
CA PRO A 141 9.64 -2.18 -18.53
C PRO A 141 9.10 -1.33 -17.38
N ARG A 142 9.99 -0.66 -16.62
CA ARG A 142 9.64 -0.02 -15.35
C ARG A 142 10.70 0.98 -14.86
N TYR A 143 10.31 1.84 -13.93
CA TYR A 143 11.21 2.72 -13.16
C TYR A 143 10.79 2.76 -11.67
N GLY A 144 11.52 3.49 -10.84
CA GLY A 144 11.25 3.58 -9.40
C GLY A 144 11.38 2.23 -8.71
N CYS A 145 12.29 1.40 -9.20
CA CYS A 145 12.55 0.05 -8.71
C CYS A 145 13.45 0.07 -7.49
N GLY A 146 13.60 -1.08 -6.84
CA GLY A 146 14.70 -1.38 -5.92
C GLY A 146 15.64 -2.43 -6.52
N GLY A 147 16.75 -2.68 -5.83
CA GLY A 147 17.75 -3.68 -6.20
C GLY A 147 19.08 -3.05 -6.62
N GLY A 148 19.91 -3.84 -7.26
CA GLY A 148 21.29 -3.47 -7.60
C GLY A 148 22.17 -4.71 -7.69
N LEU A 149 23.47 -4.49 -7.87
CA LEU A 149 24.43 -5.59 -7.90
C LEU A 149 24.79 -6.04 -6.49
N SER A 150 24.49 -7.30 -6.17
CA SER A 150 24.83 -7.90 -4.88
C SER A 150 26.22 -8.58 -4.92
N PRO A 151 26.94 -8.68 -3.78
CA PRO A 151 28.20 -9.40 -3.69
C PRO A 151 28.15 -10.88 -4.09
N ASP A 152 26.96 -11.47 -4.27
CA ASP A 152 26.77 -12.82 -4.81
C ASP A 152 26.92 -12.93 -6.33
N GLY A 153 27.20 -11.80 -7.02
CA GLY A 153 27.41 -11.72 -8.46
C GLY A 153 26.10 -11.63 -9.27
N TYR A 154 24.97 -11.47 -8.59
CA TYR A 154 23.68 -11.26 -9.24
C TYR A 154 23.24 -9.81 -9.18
N PHE A 155 22.69 -9.34 -10.29
CA PHE A 155 22.02 -8.07 -10.41
C PHE A 155 20.52 -8.26 -10.15
N TYR A 156 20.01 -7.63 -9.09
CA TYR A 156 18.61 -7.76 -8.66
C TYR A 156 17.79 -6.56 -9.12
N ILE A 157 16.54 -6.82 -9.52
CA ILE A 157 15.51 -5.81 -9.78
C ILE A 157 14.26 -6.22 -9.02
N THR A 158 13.66 -5.28 -8.29
CA THR A 158 12.40 -5.52 -7.59
C THR A 158 11.44 -4.34 -7.71
N HIS A 159 10.14 -4.65 -7.70
CA HIS A 159 9.07 -3.66 -7.69
C HIS A 159 9.18 -2.66 -8.87
N GLY A 160 8.62 -1.46 -8.73
CA GLY A 160 8.65 -0.40 -9.72
C GLY A 160 7.28 -0.12 -10.33
N PHE A 161 7.25 0.80 -11.30
CA PHE A 161 6.02 1.23 -11.95
C PHE A 161 6.21 1.46 -13.44
N SER A 162 5.14 1.18 -14.19
CA SER A 162 4.97 1.60 -15.57
C SER A 162 3.48 1.64 -15.90
N SER A 163 3.06 2.64 -16.70
CA SER A 163 1.73 2.63 -17.34
C SER A 163 0.56 2.35 -16.37
N GLY A 164 0.57 2.97 -15.19
CA GLY A 164 -0.49 2.83 -14.18
C GLY A 164 -0.41 1.58 -13.31
N THR A 165 0.56 0.69 -13.55
CA THR A 165 0.74 -0.57 -12.81
C THR A 165 1.96 -0.47 -11.90
N ARG A 166 1.78 -0.87 -10.63
CA ARG A 166 2.87 -1.06 -9.68
C ARG A 166 3.18 -2.54 -9.55
N TYR A 167 4.46 -2.89 -9.61
CA TYR A 167 4.94 -4.26 -9.61
C TYR A 167 5.44 -4.67 -8.23
N SER A 168 5.42 -5.97 -7.97
CA SER A 168 5.83 -6.61 -6.71
C SER A 168 6.58 -7.94 -6.93
N ASP A 169 7.05 -8.13 -8.15
CA ASP A 169 7.92 -9.21 -8.58
C ASP A 169 9.39 -8.82 -8.37
N THR A 170 10.24 -9.82 -8.19
CA THR A 170 11.69 -9.69 -7.98
C THR A 170 12.41 -10.63 -8.92
N PHE A 171 13.35 -10.07 -9.67
CA PHE A 171 14.16 -10.74 -10.66
C PHE A 171 15.64 -10.65 -10.31
N ARG A 172 16.41 -11.63 -10.77
CA ARG A 172 17.87 -11.56 -10.76
C ARG A 172 18.46 -11.97 -12.09
N PHE A 173 19.67 -11.48 -12.37
CA PHE A 173 20.49 -11.88 -13.51
C PHE A 173 21.94 -12.07 -13.07
N ARG A 174 22.57 -13.17 -13.47
CA ARG A 174 24.00 -13.40 -13.17
C ARG A 174 24.86 -12.52 -14.07
N LEU A 175 25.63 -11.61 -13.49
CA LEU A 175 26.41 -10.65 -14.26
C LEU A 175 27.58 -11.32 -14.97
N SER A 176 27.83 -10.93 -16.22
CA SER A 176 29.00 -11.37 -16.98
C SER A 176 29.37 -10.33 -18.04
N ALA A 177 30.65 -10.29 -18.46
CA ALA A 177 31.12 -9.35 -19.49
C ALA A 177 30.65 -9.72 -20.93
N THR A 178 30.06 -10.90 -21.07
CA THR A 178 29.57 -11.49 -22.33
C THR A 178 28.05 -11.65 -22.29
N SER A 179 27.40 -11.64 -23.45
CA SER A 179 26.00 -12.07 -23.56
C SER A 179 25.89 -13.57 -23.30
N GLY A 180 24.83 -14.03 -22.60
CA GLY A 180 24.60 -15.47 -22.40
C GLY A 180 23.82 -15.89 -21.14
N GLY A 181 23.22 -14.97 -20.41
CA GLY A 181 22.37 -15.26 -19.25
C GLY A 181 20.87 -15.09 -19.54
N SER A 182 20.04 -15.49 -18.58
CA SER A 182 18.60 -15.20 -18.59
C SER A 182 18.17 -14.61 -17.26
N TRP A 183 17.18 -13.73 -17.29
CA TRP A 183 16.48 -13.28 -16.08
C TRP A 183 15.78 -14.45 -15.40
N GLU A 184 15.85 -14.48 -14.07
CA GLU A 184 15.15 -15.44 -13.21
C GLU A 184 14.20 -14.66 -12.30
N GLU A 185 12.90 -14.96 -12.36
CA GLU A 185 11.94 -14.51 -11.34
C GLU A 185 12.15 -15.36 -10.08
N VAL A 186 12.49 -14.70 -8.97
CA VAL A 186 12.85 -15.38 -7.71
C VAL A 186 11.82 -15.17 -6.61
N ALA A 187 11.01 -14.11 -6.70
CA ALA A 187 9.91 -13.87 -5.79
C ALA A 187 8.81 -13.05 -6.46
N LYS A 188 7.57 -13.29 -6.06
CA LYS A 188 6.41 -12.48 -6.46
C LYS A 188 5.45 -12.38 -5.29
N THR A 189 5.38 -11.21 -4.70
CA THR A 189 4.55 -11.00 -3.53
C THR A 189 3.09 -10.79 -3.92
N PHE A 190 2.18 -11.09 -3.00
CA PHE A 190 0.77 -10.80 -3.22
C PHE A 190 0.53 -9.30 -3.24
N GLN A 191 -0.17 -8.79 -4.26
CA GLN A 191 -0.38 -7.36 -4.48
C GLN A 191 -1.17 -6.65 -3.37
N TYR A 192 -1.79 -7.42 -2.47
CA TYR A 192 -2.48 -6.96 -1.26
C TYR A 192 -1.97 -7.67 0.01
N GLY A 193 -0.79 -8.31 -0.08
CA GLY A 193 -0.17 -8.97 1.05
C GLY A 193 0.29 -7.95 2.09
N ILE A 194 0.02 -8.22 3.36
CA ILE A 194 0.48 -7.42 4.50
C ILE A 194 1.80 -7.95 5.09
N ASN A 195 2.13 -9.21 4.81
CA ASN A 195 3.32 -9.90 5.32
C ASN A 195 4.51 -9.78 4.37
N GLU A 196 4.33 -9.14 3.23
CA GLU A 196 5.33 -8.93 2.19
C GLU A 196 5.13 -7.54 1.59
N PRO A 197 6.16 -6.92 1.00
CA PRO A 197 5.98 -5.64 0.33
C PRO A 197 5.05 -5.81 -0.89
N HIS A 198 3.94 -5.10 -0.90
CA HIS A 198 3.03 -5.04 -2.04
C HIS A 198 3.56 -4.14 -3.16
N GLY A 199 2.86 -4.16 -4.30
CA GLY A 199 3.22 -3.40 -5.49
C GLY A 199 3.38 -1.90 -5.24
N ARG A 200 4.61 -1.41 -5.44
CA ARG A 200 5.01 -0.02 -5.17
C ARG A 200 6.11 0.45 -6.12
N CYS A 201 6.36 1.75 -6.11
CA CYS A 201 7.47 2.36 -6.85
C CYS A 201 8.16 3.44 -6.02
N LEU A 202 9.22 4.04 -6.56
CA LEU A 202 9.98 5.11 -5.90
C LEU A 202 10.58 4.65 -4.56
N VAL A 203 10.91 3.36 -4.47
CA VAL A 203 11.51 2.77 -3.28
C VAL A 203 12.98 3.17 -3.18
N SER A 204 13.47 3.32 -1.96
CA SER A 204 14.89 3.43 -1.67
C SER A 204 15.41 2.04 -1.32
N ASN A 205 16.67 1.74 -1.65
CA ASN A 205 17.23 0.43 -1.38
C ASN A 205 18.74 0.49 -1.15
N ALA A 206 19.28 -0.47 -0.40
CA ALA A 206 20.71 -0.64 -0.26
C ALA A 206 21.08 -2.11 -0.38
N ILE A 207 22.16 -2.38 -1.13
CA ILE A 207 22.81 -3.68 -1.14
C ILE A 207 23.57 -3.87 0.18
N LEU A 208 23.41 -5.04 0.80
CA LEU A 208 24.03 -5.35 2.08
C LEU A 208 25.40 -6.04 1.87
N PRO A 209 26.52 -5.48 2.38
CA PRO A 209 27.83 -6.09 2.26
C PRO A 209 27.95 -7.41 3.03
N ASP A 210 27.38 -7.47 4.24
CA ASP A 210 27.35 -8.67 5.06
C ASP A 210 26.11 -9.50 4.74
N ARG A 211 26.35 -10.67 4.15
CA ARG A 211 25.33 -11.60 3.70
C ARG A 211 24.45 -12.15 4.83
N ARG A 212 24.89 -12.07 6.10
CA ARG A 212 24.08 -12.53 7.25
C ARG A 212 22.76 -11.77 7.37
N PHE A 213 22.73 -10.50 6.97
CA PHE A 213 21.52 -9.68 7.05
C PHE A 213 20.62 -9.80 5.82
N GLY A 214 21.11 -10.35 4.71
CA GLY A 214 20.34 -10.53 3.49
C GLY A 214 21.09 -10.08 2.24
N LYS A 215 20.36 -9.93 1.15
CA LYS A 215 20.90 -9.50 -0.15
C LYS A 215 20.80 -7.99 -0.31
N PHE A 216 19.64 -7.44 0.01
CA PHE A 216 19.38 -6.00 0.00
C PHE A 216 18.23 -5.67 0.95
N ILE A 217 18.17 -4.41 1.33
CA ILE A 217 17.07 -3.83 2.09
C ILE A 217 16.33 -2.82 1.22
N MET A 218 15.03 -2.71 1.41
CA MET A 218 14.14 -1.81 0.69
C MET A 218 13.32 -1.01 1.71
N PHE A 219 13.18 0.28 1.45
CA PHE A 219 12.40 1.18 2.28
C PHE A 219 11.34 1.92 1.47
N GLY A 220 10.16 2.03 2.07
CA GLY A 220 9.15 3.03 1.72
C GLY A 220 8.64 2.91 0.30
N GLY A 221 8.66 4.04 -0.41
CA GLY A 221 8.12 4.19 -1.77
C GLY A 221 6.67 4.70 -1.79
N CYS A 222 6.02 4.57 -2.95
CA CYS A 222 4.64 4.94 -3.17
C CYS A 222 3.82 3.69 -3.50
N ALA A 223 2.98 3.27 -2.56
CA ALA A 223 1.99 2.23 -2.80
C ALA A 223 0.69 2.78 -3.42
N ASN A 224 0.42 4.08 -3.21
CA ASN A 224 -0.82 4.72 -3.63
C ASN A 224 -0.88 4.92 -5.16
N GLY A 225 -1.95 4.44 -5.79
CA GLY A 225 -2.26 4.62 -7.20
C GLY A 225 -2.12 3.32 -8.00
N GLY A 226 -2.85 3.21 -9.10
CA GLY A 226 -3.02 1.93 -9.80
C GLY A 226 -4.13 1.09 -9.16
N ARG A 227 -4.03 -0.25 -9.24
CA ARG A 227 -5.01 -1.19 -8.64
C ARG A 227 -4.75 -1.48 -7.15
N HIS A 228 -3.82 -0.79 -6.50
CA HIS A 228 -3.30 -1.12 -5.17
C HIS A 228 -3.57 0.01 -4.17
N GLY A 229 -3.98 -0.38 -2.95
CA GLY A 229 -4.05 0.52 -1.79
C GLY A 229 -2.70 0.65 -1.11
N GLY A 230 -2.55 1.59 -0.19
CA GLY A 230 -1.38 1.72 0.69
C GLY A 230 -0.83 3.15 0.79
N PRO A 231 0.03 3.40 1.78
CA PRO A 231 0.60 4.72 2.02
C PRO A 231 1.55 5.16 0.91
N CYS A 232 1.60 6.47 0.68
CA CYS A 232 2.51 7.10 -0.26
C CYS A 232 2.81 8.50 0.29
N PRO A 233 3.95 8.69 0.97
CA PRO A 233 5.05 7.75 1.17
C PRO A 233 4.69 6.60 2.12
N ALA A 234 5.17 5.41 1.78
CA ALA A 234 5.17 4.28 2.69
C ALA A 234 6.33 4.40 3.69
N TYR A 235 6.17 3.77 4.85
CA TYR A 235 7.08 3.91 6.00
C TYR A 235 7.71 2.58 6.44
N ASP A 236 7.30 1.50 5.79
CA ASP A 236 7.70 0.14 6.08
C ASP A 236 9.07 -0.17 5.47
N THR A 237 9.85 -0.96 6.21
CA THR A 237 11.18 -1.42 5.82
C THR A 237 11.16 -2.93 5.63
N TRP A 238 11.82 -3.41 4.58
CA TRP A 238 11.81 -4.82 4.19
C TRP A 238 13.19 -5.29 3.79
N THR A 239 13.60 -6.44 4.30
CA THR A 239 14.84 -7.11 3.89
C THR A 239 14.53 -8.28 2.98
N PHE A 240 15.27 -8.42 1.90
CA PHE A 240 15.25 -9.62 1.06
C PHE A 240 16.39 -10.55 1.50
N ASP A 241 16.04 -11.65 2.16
CA ASP A 241 16.99 -12.53 2.82
C ASP A 241 17.79 -13.41 1.84
N GLN A 242 18.74 -14.20 2.38
CA GLN A 242 19.55 -15.11 1.56
C GLN A 242 18.74 -16.21 0.88
N SER A 243 17.61 -16.59 1.47
CA SER A 243 16.68 -17.60 0.99
C SER A 243 15.66 -17.03 0.01
N MET A 244 15.79 -15.75 -0.37
CA MET A 244 14.91 -15.05 -1.31
C MET A 244 13.50 -14.83 -0.78
N ASN A 245 13.35 -14.66 0.54
CA ASN A 245 12.09 -14.28 1.17
C ASN A 245 12.15 -12.85 1.71
N TRP A 246 10.97 -12.22 1.78
CA TRP A 246 10.82 -10.90 2.36
C TRP A 246 10.59 -10.96 3.86
N GLN A 247 11.34 -10.15 4.61
CA GLN A 247 11.25 -10.04 6.06
C GLN A 247 10.98 -8.60 6.45
N ARG A 248 9.88 -8.35 7.17
CA ARG A 248 9.54 -7.02 7.67
C ARG A 248 10.52 -6.59 8.76
N GLN A 249 11.02 -5.37 8.66
CA GLN A 249 11.90 -4.72 9.65
C GLN A 249 11.12 -3.63 10.41
N ALA A 250 11.78 -2.94 11.32
CA ALA A 250 11.17 -1.78 11.99
C ALA A 250 10.80 -0.68 10.99
N ASP A 251 9.70 0.00 11.30
CA ASP A 251 9.21 1.14 10.52
C ASP A 251 10.18 2.32 10.67
N ALA A 252 10.49 2.97 9.55
CA ALA A 252 11.54 3.99 9.51
C ALA A 252 11.07 5.31 10.13
N PRO A 253 11.98 6.13 10.68
CA PRO A 253 11.68 7.27 11.54
C PRO A 253 11.02 8.44 10.81
N VAL A 254 10.93 8.40 9.47
CA VAL A 254 10.21 9.39 8.66
C VAL A 254 9.71 8.71 7.40
N PRO A 255 8.40 8.75 7.08
CA PRO A 255 7.90 8.30 5.79
C PRO A 255 8.35 9.28 4.70
N THR A 256 9.18 8.82 3.76
CA THR A 256 9.76 9.68 2.71
C THR A 256 9.83 8.96 1.36
N GLN A 257 9.89 9.73 0.28
CA GLN A 257 10.15 9.29 -1.08
C GLN A 257 11.31 10.05 -1.67
N TYR A 258 11.95 9.47 -2.69
CA TYR A 258 13.07 10.09 -3.40
C TYR A 258 14.31 10.38 -2.52
N GLY A 259 14.38 9.79 -1.32
CA GLY A 259 15.63 9.63 -0.60
C GLY A 259 16.36 8.39 -1.10
N ASP A 260 17.53 8.10 -0.53
CA ASP A 260 18.25 6.87 -0.86
C ASP A 260 18.71 6.15 0.41
N LEU A 261 19.08 4.88 0.24
CA LEU A 261 19.71 4.10 1.30
C LEU A 261 21.15 3.75 0.91
N ALA A 262 22.01 3.62 1.91
CA ALA A 262 23.34 3.04 1.73
C ALA A 262 23.72 2.22 2.96
N ALA A 263 24.47 1.13 2.76
CA ALA A 263 25.04 0.41 3.90
C ALA A 263 26.06 1.29 4.62
N TRP A 264 26.06 1.21 5.95
CA TRP A 264 26.99 1.92 6.82
C TRP A 264 27.75 0.91 7.66
N GLY A 265 29.00 0.67 7.30
CA GLY A 265 29.76 -0.44 7.88
C GLY A 265 29.23 -1.78 7.40
N THR A 266 29.14 -2.75 8.31
CA THR A 266 28.73 -4.13 8.00
C THR A 266 27.34 -4.49 8.52
N ASN A 267 26.81 -3.72 9.47
CA ASN A 267 25.60 -4.06 10.22
C ASN A 267 24.59 -2.91 10.34
N LYS A 268 24.81 -1.77 9.67
CA LYS A 268 23.88 -0.65 9.67
C LYS A 268 23.54 -0.21 8.26
N VAL A 269 22.41 0.46 8.11
CA VAL A 269 21.97 1.11 6.88
C VAL A 269 21.60 2.54 7.22
N ILE A 270 22.02 3.48 6.38
CA ILE A 270 21.62 4.88 6.52
C ILE A 270 20.58 5.25 5.46
N MET A 271 19.66 6.11 5.86
CA MET A 271 18.70 6.80 4.99
C MET A 271 18.98 8.30 5.07
N TYR A 272 18.97 8.95 3.91
CA TYR A 272 19.21 10.38 3.81
C TYR A 272 18.33 11.02 2.74
N GLY A 273 17.90 12.26 3.00
CA GLY A 273 17.12 13.08 2.08
C GLY A 273 15.70 12.58 1.82
N GLY A 274 15.26 12.84 0.59
CA GLY A 274 13.88 12.60 0.18
C GLY A 274 12.91 13.73 0.57
N ASN A 275 11.65 13.50 0.28
CA ASN A 275 10.55 14.42 0.53
C ASN A 275 9.35 13.64 1.06
N GLY A 276 8.68 14.19 2.07
CA GLY A 276 7.41 13.66 2.57
C GLY A 276 6.35 13.55 1.47
N GLY A 277 6.36 14.40 0.44
CA GLY A 277 5.37 14.42 -0.64
C GLY A 277 4.18 15.35 -0.37
N ASN A 278 3.16 15.33 -1.25
CA ASN A 278 1.97 16.20 -1.15
C ASN A 278 0.64 15.44 -0.95
N LEU A 279 0.65 14.11 -1.03
CA LEU A 279 -0.56 13.28 -1.04
C LEU A 279 -0.60 12.47 0.27
N ALA A 280 -1.67 12.61 1.05
CA ALA A 280 -1.88 11.93 2.34
C ALA A 280 -0.62 11.88 3.22
N GLN A 281 -0.12 13.05 3.59
CA GLN A 281 1.09 13.19 4.39
C GLN A 281 0.87 12.63 5.80
N PRO A 282 1.77 11.79 6.31
CA PRO A 282 1.88 11.59 7.73
C PRO A 282 2.09 12.94 8.40
N ILE A 283 1.34 13.23 9.47
CA ILE A 283 1.58 14.41 10.28
C ILE A 283 2.82 14.09 11.11
N SER A 284 3.96 14.70 10.74
CA SER A 284 5.15 14.66 11.57
C SER A 284 4.87 15.40 12.87
N ILE A 285 5.20 14.77 13.99
CA ILE A 285 5.15 15.39 15.33
C ILE A 285 6.57 15.66 15.84
N THR A 286 7.55 15.75 14.93
CA THR A 286 8.99 15.79 15.24
C THR A 286 9.70 16.95 14.57
N ASP A 287 10.90 17.26 15.09
CA ASP A 287 11.82 18.28 14.58
C ASP A 287 12.79 17.72 13.52
N GLN A 288 12.42 16.64 12.85
CA GLN A 288 13.25 16.00 11.83
C GLN A 288 13.26 16.79 10.52
N THR A 289 14.42 16.80 9.85
CA THR A 289 14.63 17.49 8.58
C THR A 289 15.14 16.52 7.51
N PRO A 290 14.91 16.79 6.21
CA PRO A 290 15.50 15.99 5.13
C PRO A 290 17.03 15.82 5.19
N ALA A 291 17.75 16.71 5.84
CA ALA A 291 19.20 16.60 6.04
C ALA A 291 19.61 15.74 7.24
N ASP A 292 18.68 15.18 7.98
CA ASP A 292 19.00 14.26 9.07
C ASP A 292 19.41 12.90 8.50
N VAL A 293 20.31 12.21 9.18
CA VAL A 293 20.73 10.85 8.82
C VAL A 293 20.00 9.88 9.74
N HIS A 294 19.21 9.01 9.13
CA HIS A 294 18.50 7.96 9.86
C HIS A 294 19.28 6.66 9.73
N VAL A 295 19.53 5.99 10.84
CA VAL A 295 20.37 4.80 10.94
C VAL A 295 19.49 3.64 11.39
N LEU A 296 19.42 2.59 10.59
CA LEU A 296 18.88 1.30 11.00
C LEU A 296 20.03 0.41 11.45
N ASP A 297 20.01 -0.06 12.69
CA ASP A 297 20.88 -1.14 13.14
C ASP A 297 20.25 -2.49 12.81
N LEU A 298 20.93 -3.29 11.99
CA LEU A 298 20.41 -4.59 11.53
C LEU A 298 20.52 -5.68 12.60
N ASN A 299 21.32 -5.49 13.65
CA ASN A 299 21.37 -6.45 14.77
C ASN A 299 20.18 -6.29 15.71
N THR A 300 19.85 -5.04 16.04
CA THR A 300 18.75 -4.74 16.99
C THR A 300 17.43 -4.52 16.28
N ASN A 301 17.47 -4.23 14.97
CA ASN A 301 16.33 -3.83 14.15
C ASN A 301 15.66 -2.53 14.65
N ASP A 302 16.47 -1.56 15.09
CA ASP A 302 16.00 -0.26 15.57
C ASP A 302 16.46 0.87 14.66
N TRP A 303 15.58 1.85 14.49
CA TRP A 303 15.89 3.10 13.81
C TRP A 303 16.22 4.21 14.80
N GLU A 304 17.33 4.89 14.55
CA GLU A 304 17.76 6.08 15.28
C GLU A 304 18.04 7.21 14.28
N SER A 305 17.89 8.46 14.70
CA SER A 305 18.09 9.62 13.82
C SER A 305 19.12 10.56 14.41
N TYR A 306 20.00 11.08 13.57
CA TYR A 306 21.11 11.94 13.97
C TYR A 306 21.22 13.15 13.05
N LYS A 307 21.68 14.27 13.59
CA LYS A 307 22.03 15.44 12.78
C LYS A 307 23.33 15.16 12.05
N ALA A 308 23.42 15.64 10.80
CA ALA A 308 24.65 15.69 10.05
C ALA A 308 25.08 17.13 9.81
N GLU A 309 26.37 17.40 9.98
CA GLU A 309 26.97 18.67 9.59
C GLU A 309 26.93 18.79 8.06
N LEU A 310 26.29 19.84 7.56
CA LEU A 310 26.24 20.14 6.13
C LEU A 310 27.48 20.95 5.71
N PRO A 311 28.00 20.75 4.49
CA PRO A 311 29.12 21.53 4.00
C PRO A 311 28.67 22.97 3.73
N SER A 312 29.61 23.91 3.90
CA SER A 312 29.43 25.27 3.41
C SER A 312 29.62 25.33 1.89
N GLY A 313 29.01 26.33 1.24
CA GLY A 313 29.30 26.64 -0.17
C GLY A 313 28.57 25.80 -1.23
N VAL A 314 27.65 24.90 -0.85
CA VAL A 314 26.75 24.21 -1.80
C VAL A 314 25.45 24.99 -1.93
N PRO A 315 25.19 25.69 -3.06
CA PRO A 315 24.00 26.52 -3.17
C PRO A 315 22.73 25.68 -3.10
N GLY A 316 21.77 26.11 -2.27
CA GLY A 316 20.49 25.43 -2.10
C GLY A 316 20.52 24.20 -1.18
N LEU A 317 21.67 23.79 -0.65
CA LEU A 317 21.76 22.76 0.38
C LEU A 317 21.52 23.38 1.76
N THR A 318 20.29 23.26 2.24
CA THR A 318 19.89 23.64 3.61
C THR A 318 19.18 22.47 4.29
N PRO A 319 19.07 22.44 5.63
CA PRO A 319 18.46 21.32 6.32
C PRO A 319 17.02 21.00 5.85
N GLN A 320 16.25 22.03 5.49
CA GLN A 320 14.87 21.91 5.02
C GLN A 320 14.74 21.77 3.49
N SER A 321 15.85 21.75 2.77
CA SER A 321 15.85 21.83 1.31
C SER A 321 15.38 20.54 0.65
N SER A 322 14.46 20.66 -0.30
CA SER A 322 14.13 19.58 -1.24
C SER A 322 15.24 19.29 -2.26
N ALA A 323 16.34 20.06 -2.25
CA ALA A 323 17.48 19.81 -3.12
C ALA A 323 18.19 18.48 -2.82
N ILE A 324 17.99 17.97 -1.61
CA ILE A 324 18.45 16.68 -1.11
C ILE A 324 17.51 15.54 -1.54
N ALA A 325 16.45 15.80 -2.30
CA ALA A 325 15.69 14.73 -2.95
C ALA A 325 16.33 14.36 -4.29
N PHE A 326 16.03 13.15 -4.77
CA PHE A 326 16.42 12.65 -6.10
C PHE A 326 17.94 12.43 -6.30
N HIS A 327 18.74 12.47 -5.24
CA HIS A 327 20.14 12.06 -5.29
C HIS A 327 20.26 10.53 -5.33
N ARG A 328 21.49 10.04 -5.50
CA ARG A 328 21.84 8.64 -5.25
C ARG A 328 23.01 8.53 -4.29
N MET A 329 23.04 7.47 -3.51
CA MET A 329 24.13 7.13 -2.60
C MET A 329 24.82 5.82 -2.99
N VAL A 330 26.13 5.75 -2.78
CA VAL A 330 26.92 4.53 -2.98
C VAL A 330 27.96 4.38 -1.88
N VAL A 331 28.18 3.15 -1.43
CA VAL A 331 29.17 2.84 -0.39
C VAL A 331 30.58 3.00 -0.96
N ALA A 332 31.38 3.85 -0.32
CA ALA A 332 32.79 4.03 -0.68
C ALA A 332 33.73 3.19 0.20
N SER A 333 33.38 3.00 1.47
CA SER A 333 34.13 2.18 2.40
C SER A 333 33.22 1.63 3.49
N THR A 334 33.50 0.43 3.98
CA THR A 334 32.83 -0.16 5.15
C THR A 334 33.67 -0.05 6.42
N ASN A 335 34.97 0.27 6.33
CA ASN A 335 35.83 0.45 7.50
C ASN A 335 37.04 1.38 7.23
N PRO A 336 37.06 2.60 7.78
CA PRO A 336 35.94 3.28 8.42
C PRO A 336 34.79 3.49 7.40
N PRO A 337 33.53 3.52 7.85
CA PRO A 337 32.40 3.65 6.95
C PRO A 337 32.36 5.02 6.26
N ALA A 338 32.10 5.01 4.96
CA ALA A 338 31.94 6.21 4.15
C ALA A 338 30.98 5.98 2.97
N VAL A 339 30.18 6.99 2.66
CA VAL A 339 29.19 6.96 1.57
C VAL A 339 29.37 8.18 0.69
N LEU A 340 29.33 7.98 -0.62
CA LEU A 340 29.31 9.05 -1.61
C LEU A 340 27.89 9.33 -2.03
N LEU A 341 27.59 10.61 -2.29
CA LEU A 341 26.32 11.08 -2.78
C LEU A 341 26.55 11.93 -4.03
N PHE A 342 25.76 11.65 -5.08
CA PHE A 342 25.77 12.44 -6.30
C PHE A 342 24.37 12.53 -6.92
N GLY A 343 24.12 13.63 -7.64
CA GLY A 343 22.84 13.94 -8.27
C GLY A 343 21.85 14.60 -7.32
N GLY A 344 20.59 14.71 -7.74
CA GLY A 344 19.61 15.60 -7.11
C GLY A 344 19.86 17.05 -7.50
N ARG A 345 19.30 18.00 -6.74
CA ARG A 345 19.38 19.43 -7.08
C ARG A 345 20.51 20.16 -6.36
N ILE A 346 21.55 19.43 -5.96
CA ILE A 346 22.78 19.95 -5.32
C ILE A 346 23.84 20.37 -6.36
N ASN A 347 23.41 21.01 -7.45
CA ASN A 347 24.28 21.61 -8.48
C ASN A 347 25.36 20.70 -9.11
N GLY A 348 25.24 19.37 -9.02
CA GLY A 348 26.21 18.43 -9.59
C GLY A 348 27.45 18.22 -8.73
N HIS A 349 27.40 18.56 -7.44
CA HIS A 349 28.48 18.27 -6.51
C HIS A 349 28.54 16.79 -6.10
N VAL A 350 29.75 16.30 -5.83
CA VAL A 350 30.03 15.02 -5.19
C VAL A 350 30.25 15.27 -3.70
N LEU A 351 29.39 14.67 -2.90
CA LEU A 351 29.46 14.76 -1.45
C LEU A 351 29.92 13.43 -0.85
N MET A 352 30.65 13.49 0.26
CA MET A 352 31.04 12.32 1.04
C MET A 352 30.58 12.45 2.49
N LEU A 353 29.87 11.44 2.96
CA LEU A 353 29.47 11.30 4.35
C LEU A 353 30.50 10.48 5.11
N THR A 354 30.96 11.03 6.23
CA THR A 354 31.88 10.40 7.19
C THR A 354 31.42 10.68 8.62
N GLY A 355 32.13 10.15 9.63
CA GLY A 355 31.76 10.31 11.04
C GLY A 355 30.91 9.13 11.52
N GLY A 356 29.89 9.40 12.32
CA GLY A 356 28.97 8.35 12.76
C GLY A 356 27.89 8.84 13.72
N PRO A 357 27.05 7.90 14.21
CA PRO A 357 26.07 8.20 15.25
C PRO A 357 26.81 8.67 16.51
N SER A 358 26.63 9.95 16.85
CA SER A 358 27.21 10.58 18.03
C SER A 358 26.18 11.47 18.70
N GLY A 359 26.20 11.53 20.03
CA GLY A 359 25.19 12.26 20.81
C GLY A 359 23.87 11.50 20.93
N SER A 360 22.88 12.15 21.53
CA SER A 360 21.55 11.56 21.72
C SER A 360 20.78 11.53 20.39
N PRO A 361 20.07 10.44 20.08
CA PRO A 361 19.18 10.37 18.92
C PRO A 361 18.11 11.47 18.97
N ILE A 362 17.73 11.97 17.79
CA ILE A 362 16.62 12.91 17.62
C ILE A 362 15.31 12.15 17.88
N SER A 363 14.38 12.79 18.59
CA SER A 363 13.02 12.25 18.76
C SER A 363 12.36 12.07 17.39
N SER A 364 11.82 10.88 17.15
CA SER A 364 11.10 10.53 15.92
C SER A 364 9.69 10.04 16.24
N GLY A 365 8.76 10.22 15.31
CA GLY A 365 7.33 10.07 15.54
C GLY A 365 6.48 10.74 14.46
N TRP A 366 5.56 9.97 13.89
CA TRP A 366 4.60 10.47 12.91
C TRP A 366 3.28 9.74 13.09
N PHE A 367 2.20 10.44 12.72
CA PHE A 367 0.88 9.87 12.68
C PHE A 367 0.38 9.81 11.23
N TYR A 368 0.03 8.61 10.77
CA TYR A 368 -0.54 8.42 9.44
C TYR A 368 -2.08 8.48 9.49
N PHE A 369 -2.66 9.62 9.09
CA PHE A 369 -4.10 9.71 8.88
C PHE A 369 -4.46 9.15 7.50
N SER A 370 -5.39 8.18 7.48
CA SER A 370 -5.70 7.47 6.27
C SER A 370 -7.19 7.51 5.92
N TRP A 371 -7.50 8.06 4.76
CA TRP A 371 -8.86 8.12 4.24
C TRP A 371 -9.47 6.72 4.01
N ILE A 372 -8.66 5.71 3.71
CA ILE A 372 -9.15 4.33 3.56
C ILE A 372 -9.53 3.72 4.92
N TRP A 373 -8.81 4.06 5.99
CA TRP A 373 -9.17 3.65 7.34
C TRP A 373 -10.43 4.37 7.81
N LEU A 374 -10.55 5.68 7.55
CA LEU A 374 -11.77 6.44 7.85
C LEU A 374 -12.97 5.83 7.12
N HIS A 375 -12.85 5.57 5.81
CA HIS A 375 -13.85 4.88 5.02
C HIS A 375 -14.24 3.53 5.65
N GLY A 376 -13.25 2.67 5.91
CA GLY A 376 -13.47 1.32 6.45
C GLY A 376 -14.13 1.32 7.84
N ILE A 377 -13.66 2.15 8.77
CA ILE A 377 -14.19 2.24 10.14
C ILE A 377 -15.63 2.70 10.13
N PHE A 378 -15.94 3.78 9.39
CA PHE A 378 -17.30 4.31 9.31
C PHE A 378 -18.23 3.36 8.55
N MET A 379 -17.75 2.68 7.50
CA MET A 379 -18.52 1.66 6.79
C MET A 379 -18.81 0.44 7.66
N PHE A 380 -17.85 -0.02 8.47
CA PHE A 380 -18.09 -1.11 9.42
C PHE A 380 -19.03 -0.68 10.56
N ALA A 381 -18.87 0.52 11.09
CA ALA A 381 -19.78 1.06 12.10
C ALA A 381 -21.24 1.15 11.58
N ALA A 382 -21.42 1.57 10.32
CA ALA A 382 -22.73 1.61 9.67
C ALA A 382 -23.27 0.19 9.37
N TRP A 383 -22.61 -0.54 8.48
CA TRP A 383 -23.12 -1.75 7.84
C TRP A 383 -22.79 -3.04 8.60
N GLY A 384 -21.78 -3.00 9.47
CA GLY A 384 -21.44 -4.09 10.38
C GLY A 384 -22.18 -4.02 11.71
N LEU A 385 -22.39 -2.80 12.26
CA LEU A 385 -22.93 -2.62 13.61
C LEU A 385 -24.32 -1.98 13.62
N CYS A 386 -24.43 -0.67 13.37
CA CYS A 386 -25.63 0.10 13.64
C CYS A 386 -26.85 -0.37 12.85
N LEU A 387 -26.74 -0.49 11.52
CA LEU A 387 -27.87 -0.85 10.66
C LEU A 387 -28.36 -2.29 10.93
N PRO A 388 -27.48 -3.33 11.01
CA PRO A 388 -27.91 -4.69 11.37
C PRO A 388 -28.51 -4.80 12.77
N ILE A 389 -27.90 -4.19 13.79
CA ILE A 389 -28.40 -4.24 15.18
C ILE A 389 -29.76 -3.56 15.28
N GLY A 390 -29.92 -2.39 14.65
CA GLY A 390 -31.21 -1.69 14.62
C GLY A 390 -32.31 -2.50 13.94
N ALA A 391 -31.99 -3.21 12.85
CA ALA A 391 -32.93 -4.10 12.17
C ALA A 391 -33.28 -5.34 13.03
N PHE A 392 -32.29 -5.92 13.71
CA PHE A 392 -32.46 -7.05 14.63
C PHE A 392 -33.38 -6.69 15.81
N ILE A 393 -33.11 -5.57 16.48
CA ILE A 393 -33.91 -5.09 17.62
C ILE A 393 -35.36 -4.91 17.19
N PHE A 394 -35.60 -4.23 16.06
CA PHE A 394 -36.96 -4.00 15.60
C PHE A 394 -37.66 -5.31 15.21
N ARG A 395 -36.97 -6.25 14.57
CA ARG A 395 -37.57 -7.53 14.15
C ARG A 395 -38.10 -8.34 15.34
N TYR A 396 -37.29 -8.53 16.38
CA TYR A 396 -37.61 -9.45 17.47
C TYR A 396 -38.24 -8.76 18.68
N PHE A 397 -37.90 -7.50 18.93
CA PHE A 397 -38.31 -6.78 20.13
C PHE A 397 -39.29 -5.63 19.88
N ARG A 398 -39.86 -5.47 18.67
CA ARG A 398 -40.89 -4.43 18.35
C ARG A 398 -42.06 -4.30 19.32
N HIS A 399 -42.34 -5.33 20.11
CA HIS A 399 -43.40 -5.32 21.12
C HIS A 399 -43.01 -4.52 22.38
N LYS A 400 -41.71 -4.25 22.59
CA LYS A 400 -41.19 -3.43 23.67
C LYS A 400 -41.17 -1.95 23.25
N LYS A 401 -41.49 -1.05 24.20
CA LYS A 401 -41.56 0.40 23.96
C LYS A 401 -40.25 1.00 23.43
N PHE A 402 -39.11 0.47 23.84
CA PHE A 402 -37.79 0.98 23.45
C PHE A 402 -37.40 0.61 22.00
N ALA A 403 -38.00 -0.43 21.41
CA ALA A 403 -37.48 -1.02 20.17
C ALA A 403 -37.64 -0.10 18.95
N TRP A 404 -38.72 0.69 18.87
CA TRP A 404 -38.90 1.66 17.78
C TRP A 404 -37.93 2.85 17.89
N PRO A 405 -37.80 3.53 19.05
CA PRO A 405 -36.77 4.56 19.25
C PRO A 405 -35.36 4.05 18.99
N ALA A 406 -35.02 2.85 19.48
CA ALA A 406 -33.70 2.24 19.26
C ALA A 406 -33.44 1.95 17.77
N HIS A 407 -34.43 1.41 17.06
CA HIS A 407 -34.34 1.21 15.62
C HIS A 407 -34.06 2.53 14.90
N LEU A 408 -34.90 3.55 15.13
CA LEU A 408 -34.74 4.85 14.49
C LEU A 408 -33.35 5.47 14.77
N ALA A 409 -32.92 5.46 16.03
CA ALA A 409 -31.62 6.02 16.42
C ALA A 409 -30.47 5.29 15.70
N LEU A 410 -30.46 3.96 15.72
CA LEU A 410 -29.41 3.16 15.09
C LEU A 410 -29.43 3.26 13.55
N GLN A 411 -30.61 3.35 12.93
CA GLN A 411 -30.71 3.56 11.47
C GLN A 411 -30.18 4.93 11.07
N SER A 412 -30.52 5.99 11.83
CA SER A 412 -30.04 7.34 11.55
C SER A 412 -28.54 7.48 11.77
N ILE A 413 -28.01 7.00 12.88
CA ILE A 413 -26.56 7.01 13.17
C ILE A 413 -25.81 6.20 12.11
N GLY A 414 -26.30 5.00 11.79
CA GLY A 414 -25.71 4.16 10.76
C GLY A 414 -25.69 4.82 9.37
N LEU A 415 -26.75 5.54 9.00
CA LEU A 415 -26.79 6.28 7.73
C LEU A 415 -25.80 7.45 7.73
N VAL A 416 -25.70 8.22 8.81
CA VAL A 416 -24.70 9.29 8.95
C VAL A 416 -23.29 8.72 8.80
N PHE A 417 -22.98 7.62 9.49
CA PHE A 417 -21.70 6.95 9.32
C PHE A 417 -21.47 6.47 7.89
N SER A 418 -22.49 5.91 7.24
CA SER A 418 -22.38 5.51 5.84
C SER A 418 -22.11 6.68 4.91
N ILE A 419 -22.68 7.86 5.15
CA ILE A 419 -22.44 9.08 4.34
C ILE A 419 -21.00 9.57 4.55
N VAL A 420 -20.55 9.68 5.80
CA VAL A 420 -19.17 10.11 6.10
C VAL A 420 -18.16 9.15 5.49
N GLY A 421 -18.35 7.84 5.67
CA GLY A 421 -17.49 6.82 5.06
C GLY A 421 -17.52 6.86 3.54
N PHE A 422 -18.67 7.15 2.92
CA PHE A 422 -18.82 7.21 1.47
C PHE A 422 -18.07 8.43 0.91
N ILE A 423 -18.21 9.60 1.55
CA ILE A 423 -17.45 10.80 1.20
C ILE A 423 -15.95 10.56 1.36
N ALA A 424 -15.50 9.92 2.44
CA ALA A 424 -14.10 9.56 2.67
C ALA A 424 -13.50 8.72 1.54
N SER A 425 -14.30 7.87 0.88
CA SER A 425 -13.84 7.03 -0.24
C SER A 425 -13.43 7.83 -1.49
N PHE A 426 -13.94 9.04 -1.69
CA PHE A 426 -13.50 9.86 -2.83
C PHE A 426 -12.10 10.43 -2.61
N TYR A 427 -11.71 10.67 -1.36
CA TYR A 427 -10.36 11.12 -1.00
C TYR A 427 -9.31 10.01 -1.06
N THR A 428 -9.72 8.74 -1.23
CA THR A 428 -8.79 7.64 -1.53
C THR A 428 -8.48 7.51 -3.03
N GLY A 429 -9.04 8.39 -3.87
CA GLY A 429 -8.85 8.38 -5.32
C GLY A 429 -9.94 7.66 -6.11
N GLY A 430 -11.06 7.30 -5.47
CA GLY A 430 -12.34 6.91 -6.08
C GLY A 430 -12.24 6.12 -7.39
N ARG A 431 -11.89 4.83 -7.33
CA ARG A 431 -11.75 3.98 -8.53
C ARG A 431 -12.86 2.93 -8.60
N PHE A 432 -13.49 2.81 -9.77
CA PHE A 432 -14.58 1.87 -10.04
C PHE A 432 -14.09 0.55 -10.66
N ASP A 433 -12.89 0.10 -10.30
CA ASP A 433 -12.22 -0.99 -11.03
C ASP A 433 -12.43 -2.38 -10.40
N PHE A 434 -13.20 -2.47 -9.31
CA PHE A 434 -13.43 -3.69 -8.54
C PHE A 434 -14.89 -3.81 -8.07
N ALA A 435 -15.37 -5.05 -7.89
CA ALA A 435 -16.75 -5.34 -7.49
C ALA A 435 -17.19 -4.59 -6.21
N HIS A 436 -16.26 -4.36 -5.27
CA HIS A 436 -16.51 -3.58 -4.04
C HIS A 436 -17.07 -2.18 -4.32
N ALA A 437 -16.54 -1.48 -5.33
CA ALA A 437 -16.98 -0.11 -5.62
C ALA A 437 -18.42 -0.08 -6.16
N TYR A 438 -18.73 -0.98 -7.10
CA TYR A 438 -20.07 -1.07 -7.69
C TYR A 438 -21.12 -1.53 -6.67
N ILE A 439 -20.82 -2.59 -5.90
CA ILE A 439 -21.72 -3.07 -4.84
C ILE A 439 -21.89 -1.99 -3.78
N GLY A 440 -20.82 -1.29 -3.40
CA GLY A 440 -20.84 -0.18 -2.45
C GLY A 440 -21.79 0.95 -2.86
N ILE A 441 -21.78 1.37 -4.14
CA ILE A 441 -22.73 2.38 -4.64
C ILE A 441 -24.17 1.89 -4.53
N ILE A 442 -24.44 0.65 -4.96
CA ILE A 442 -25.80 0.07 -4.91
C ILE A 442 -26.30 0.05 -3.46
N VAL A 443 -25.47 -0.44 -2.54
CA VAL A 443 -25.75 -0.49 -1.10
C VAL A 443 -26.03 0.90 -0.54
N PHE A 444 -25.20 1.89 -0.90
CA PHE A 444 -25.37 3.27 -0.47
C PHE A 444 -26.69 3.87 -0.95
N ILE A 445 -27.03 3.70 -2.24
CA ILE A 445 -28.30 4.17 -2.81
C ILE A 445 -29.48 3.51 -2.10
N LEU A 446 -29.46 2.17 -1.96
CA LEU A 446 -30.52 1.44 -1.27
C LEU A 446 -30.70 1.90 0.18
N GLY A 447 -29.61 2.23 0.87
CA GLY A 447 -29.60 2.79 2.23
C GLY A 447 -30.25 4.18 2.29
N CYS A 448 -29.83 5.10 1.43
CA CYS A 448 -30.39 6.46 1.33
C CYS A 448 -31.87 6.49 0.93
N LEU A 449 -32.32 5.51 0.14
CA LEU A 449 -33.73 5.38 -0.24
C LEU A 449 -34.63 4.93 0.94
N GLN A 450 -34.09 4.30 1.98
CA GLN A 450 -34.88 3.85 3.14
C GLN A 450 -35.58 5.00 3.90
N PRO A 451 -34.88 6.07 4.35
CA PRO A 451 -35.53 7.19 5.02
C PRO A 451 -36.44 7.99 4.08
N ILE A 452 -36.09 8.12 2.79
CA ILE A 452 -36.95 8.76 1.78
C ILE A 452 -38.27 8.00 1.66
N ASN A 453 -38.21 6.69 1.50
CA ASN A 453 -39.39 5.83 1.48
C ASN A 453 -40.17 5.89 2.81
N ALA A 454 -39.48 6.01 3.95
CA ALA A 454 -40.11 6.19 5.25
C ALA A 454 -40.85 7.53 5.39
N ALA A 455 -40.40 8.60 4.72
CA ALA A 455 -41.11 9.87 4.70
C ALA A 455 -42.46 9.77 3.97
N PHE A 456 -42.56 8.91 2.96
CA PHE A 456 -43.81 8.63 2.24
C PHE A 456 -44.67 7.55 2.92
N ARG A 457 -44.29 7.09 4.12
CA ARG A 457 -45.04 6.08 4.88
C ARG A 457 -46.42 6.64 5.30
N CYS A 458 -47.49 6.11 4.72
CA CYS A 458 -48.83 6.36 5.22
C CYS A 458 -48.98 5.80 6.66
N HIS A 459 -49.25 6.69 7.62
CA HIS A 459 -49.58 6.31 8.99
C HIS A 459 -51.06 5.91 9.08
N PRO A 460 -51.40 4.82 9.81
CA PRO A 460 -52.78 4.61 10.23
C PRO A 460 -53.11 5.71 11.26
N ARG A 461 -53.73 6.81 10.83
CA ARG A 461 -54.32 7.79 11.74
C ARG A 461 -55.70 7.30 12.16
N GLY A 462 -55.90 7.27 13.47
CA GLY A 462 -57.05 6.65 14.10
C GLY A 462 -58.40 7.31 13.77
N ARG A 463 -59.42 6.47 13.94
CA ARG A 463 -60.82 6.77 14.33
C ARG A 463 -61.71 7.64 13.44
N ASN A 464 -61.29 8.11 12.26
CA ASN A 464 -62.24 8.72 11.31
C ASN A 464 -62.46 7.82 10.10
N PHE A 465 -63.70 7.39 9.91
CA PHE A 465 -64.24 6.44 8.93
C PHE A 465 -64.00 6.80 7.45
N LEU A 466 -63.23 7.86 7.15
CA LEU A 466 -63.00 8.36 5.79
C LEU A 466 -61.52 8.36 5.35
N CYS A 467 -60.57 7.93 6.17
CA CYS A 467 -59.20 7.71 5.70
C CYS A 467 -59.13 6.31 5.06
N LYS A 468 -59.44 6.22 3.77
CA LYS A 468 -59.07 5.07 2.95
C LYS A 468 -57.57 4.85 3.10
N ILE A 469 -57.19 3.80 3.80
CA ILE A 469 -55.84 3.23 3.72
C ILE A 469 -55.62 2.95 2.24
N ASP A 470 -54.72 3.67 1.59
CA ASP A 470 -54.33 3.37 0.22
C ASP A 470 -53.48 2.09 0.26
N TYR A 471 -54.19 0.95 0.16
CA TYR A 471 -53.64 -0.39 0.34
C TYR A 471 -52.43 -0.63 -0.58
N GLY A 472 -52.47 -0.09 -1.80
CA GLY A 472 -51.37 -0.14 -2.75
C GLY A 472 -50.12 0.58 -2.23
N LYS A 473 -50.26 1.80 -1.72
CA LYS A 473 -49.13 2.59 -1.19
C LYS A 473 -48.49 1.93 0.03
N ARG A 474 -49.26 1.32 0.93
CA ARG A 474 -48.71 0.61 2.10
C ARG A 474 -48.00 -0.69 1.72
N TYR A 475 -48.51 -1.40 0.72
CA TYR A 475 -47.87 -2.59 0.17
C TYR A 475 -46.53 -2.24 -0.51
N ILE A 476 -46.53 -1.23 -1.38
CA ILE A 476 -45.33 -0.71 -2.06
C ILE A 476 -44.29 -0.28 -1.02
N PHE A 477 -44.69 0.50 -0.02
CA PHE A 477 -43.82 0.88 1.10
C PHE A 477 -43.18 -0.34 1.77
N ASN A 478 -43.98 -1.35 2.15
CA ASN A 478 -43.49 -2.55 2.80
C ASN A 478 -42.54 -3.35 1.90
N ALA A 479 -42.83 -3.47 0.61
CA ALA A 479 -41.98 -4.16 -0.35
C ALA A 479 -40.62 -3.46 -0.46
N PHE A 480 -40.59 -2.16 -0.76
CA PHE A 480 -39.35 -1.40 -0.88
C PHE A 480 -38.56 -1.29 0.42
N HIS A 481 -39.24 -1.10 1.56
CA HIS A 481 -38.57 -0.96 2.85
C HIS A 481 -38.04 -2.29 3.38
N GLN A 482 -38.82 -3.36 3.33
CA GLN A 482 -38.42 -4.64 3.90
C GLN A 482 -37.52 -5.45 2.96
N ILE A 483 -37.85 -5.54 1.67
CA ILE A 483 -37.04 -6.30 0.71
C ILE A 483 -35.76 -5.51 0.40
N GLY A 484 -35.90 -4.22 0.08
CA GLY A 484 -34.75 -3.34 -0.20
C GLY A 484 -33.83 -3.21 1.01
N GLY A 485 -34.37 -3.05 2.22
CA GLY A 485 -33.57 -2.99 3.44
C GLY A 485 -32.80 -4.28 3.73
N ARG A 486 -33.41 -5.46 3.52
CA ARG A 486 -32.71 -6.75 3.68
C ARG A 486 -31.65 -6.98 2.61
N ALA A 487 -31.95 -6.61 1.36
CA ALA A 487 -30.98 -6.67 0.27
C ALA A 487 -29.78 -5.77 0.56
N ALA A 488 -30.02 -4.53 1.03
CA ALA A 488 -28.97 -3.60 1.42
C ALA A 488 -28.10 -4.16 2.54
N LEU A 489 -28.68 -4.75 3.59
CA LEU A 489 -27.93 -5.38 4.67
C LEU A 489 -27.07 -6.55 4.17
N LEU A 490 -27.62 -7.46 3.37
CA LEU A 490 -26.86 -8.59 2.83
C LEU A 490 -25.70 -8.13 1.94
N LEU A 491 -25.98 -7.24 0.99
CA LEU A 491 -24.98 -6.70 0.09
C LEU A 491 -23.93 -5.89 0.88
N GLY A 492 -24.32 -5.17 1.93
CA GLY A 492 -23.40 -4.46 2.81
C GLY A 492 -22.40 -5.38 3.51
N ILE A 493 -22.84 -6.53 4.00
CA ILE A 493 -21.96 -7.55 4.61
C ILE A 493 -20.97 -8.09 3.58
N VAL A 494 -21.46 -8.48 2.40
CA VAL A 494 -20.60 -8.95 1.30
C VAL A 494 -19.60 -7.86 0.92
N ASN A 495 -20.04 -6.61 0.86
CA ASN A 495 -19.19 -5.49 0.47
C ASN A 495 -18.08 -5.22 1.49
N ILE A 496 -18.36 -5.34 2.80
CA ILE A 496 -17.33 -5.27 3.85
C ILE A 496 -16.27 -6.35 3.63
N MET A 497 -16.67 -7.59 3.36
CA MET A 497 -15.72 -8.69 3.14
C MET A 497 -14.82 -8.46 1.92
N LEU A 498 -15.38 -7.89 0.85
CA LEU A 498 -14.60 -7.48 -0.34
C LEU A 498 -13.67 -6.29 -0.07
N GLY A 499 -14.02 -5.42 0.90
CA GLY A 499 -13.25 -4.22 1.24
C GLY A 499 -12.06 -4.47 2.15
N ILE A 500 -12.11 -5.48 3.04
CA ILE A 500 -11.04 -5.76 4.03
C ILE A 500 -9.66 -5.97 3.38
N PRO A 501 -9.51 -6.82 2.33
CA PRO A 501 -8.21 -6.98 1.66
C PRO A 501 -7.71 -5.69 1.00
N LEU A 502 -8.61 -4.84 0.51
CA LEU A 502 -8.26 -3.56 -0.14
C LEU A 502 -7.75 -2.54 0.88
N ALA A 503 -8.26 -2.60 2.12
CA ALA A 503 -7.85 -1.76 3.23
C ALA A 503 -6.58 -2.24 3.93
N GLN A 504 -5.97 -3.34 3.48
CA GLN A 504 -4.70 -3.88 4.01
C GLN A 504 -4.74 -4.15 5.53
N LEU A 505 -5.90 -4.54 6.04
CA LEU A 505 -6.06 -4.89 7.45
C LEU A 505 -5.42 -6.24 7.75
N GLN A 506 -4.88 -6.39 8.96
CA GLN A 506 -4.38 -7.67 9.46
C GLN A 506 -5.44 -8.78 9.37
N VAL A 507 -5.03 -10.03 9.14
CA VAL A 507 -5.94 -11.20 9.06
C VAL A 507 -6.85 -11.31 10.29
N GLY A 508 -6.38 -10.86 11.45
CA GLY A 508 -7.18 -10.77 12.68
C GLY A 508 -8.47 -9.95 12.52
N TRP A 509 -8.48 -8.90 11.69
CA TRP A 509 -9.69 -8.13 11.39
C TRP A 509 -10.70 -8.95 10.58
N LEU A 510 -10.25 -9.71 9.59
CA LEU A 510 -11.12 -10.58 8.80
C LEU A 510 -11.78 -11.63 9.71
N ILE A 511 -11.00 -12.24 10.60
CA ILE A 511 -11.50 -13.21 11.58
C ILE A 511 -12.49 -12.53 12.53
N GLY A 512 -12.13 -11.38 13.10
CA GLY A 512 -12.99 -10.64 14.04
C GLY A 512 -14.32 -10.22 13.42
N VAL A 513 -14.29 -9.70 12.19
CA VAL A 513 -15.50 -9.34 11.44
C VAL A 513 -16.33 -10.60 11.10
N GLY A 514 -15.68 -11.69 10.70
CA GLY A 514 -16.35 -12.97 10.45
C GLY A 514 -17.04 -13.54 11.69
N VAL A 515 -16.35 -13.54 12.84
CA VAL A 515 -16.90 -13.95 14.14
C VAL A 515 -18.08 -13.06 14.53
N TRP A 516 -17.97 -11.75 14.35
CA TRP A 516 -19.06 -10.82 14.62
C TRP A 516 -20.32 -11.13 13.80
N PHE A 517 -20.18 -11.38 12.49
CA PHE A 517 -21.33 -11.77 11.67
C PHE A 517 -21.88 -13.15 12.04
N ALA A 518 -21.03 -14.10 12.45
CA ALA A 518 -21.48 -15.38 12.97
C ALA A 518 -22.31 -15.21 14.25
N VAL A 519 -21.93 -14.30 15.16
CA VAL A 519 -22.71 -13.96 16.36
C VAL A 519 -24.06 -13.35 15.98
N LEU A 520 -24.11 -12.44 15.00
CA LEU A 520 -25.37 -11.87 14.52
C LEU A 520 -26.30 -12.93 13.91
N ILE A 521 -25.76 -13.88 13.15
CA ILE A 521 -26.50 -15.01 12.57
C ILE A 521 -27.02 -15.93 13.68
N LEU A 522 -26.16 -16.29 14.64
CA LEU A 522 -26.54 -17.10 15.80
C LEU A 522 -27.64 -16.42 16.61
N GLY A 523 -27.54 -15.11 16.84
CA GLY A 523 -28.59 -14.34 17.51
C GLY A 523 -29.93 -14.40 16.78
N HIS A 524 -29.93 -14.32 15.44
CA HIS A 524 -31.15 -14.54 14.66
C HIS A 524 -31.69 -15.96 14.85
N PHE A 525 -30.83 -16.98 14.76
CA PHE A 525 -31.24 -18.37 14.92
C PHE A 525 -31.86 -18.63 16.31
N VAL A 526 -31.23 -18.15 17.38
CA VAL A 526 -31.74 -18.28 18.75
C VAL A 526 -33.08 -17.57 18.91
N CYS A 527 -33.22 -16.33 18.43
CA CYS A 527 -34.50 -15.62 18.51
C CYS A 527 -35.59 -16.27 17.67
N GLU A 528 -35.26 -16.84 16.51
CA GLU A 528 -36.20 -17.63 15.70
C GLU A 528 -36.64 -18.90 16.44
N LEU A 529 -35.72 -19.61 17.10
CA LEU A 529 -36.01 -20.77 17.92
C LEU A 529 -36.88 -20.44 19.14
N LEU A 530 -36.58 -19.35 19.85
CA LEU A 530 -37.39 -18.84 20.95
C LEU A 530 -38.79 -18.44 20.47
N ARG A 531 -38.92 -17.91 19.25
CA ARG A 531 -40.22 -17.60 18.64
C ARG A 531 -40.98 -18.88 18.29
N MET A 532 -40.32 -19.91 17.76
CA MET A 532 -40.94 -21.21 17.49
C MET A 532 -41.43 -21.89 18.77
N ARG A 533 -40.71 -21.72 19.88
CA ARG A 533 -41.09 -22.20 21.22
C ARG A 533 -42.12 -21.34 21.94
N GLY A 534 -42.64 -20.28 21.30
CA GLY A 534 -43.66 -19.40 21.88
C GLY A 534 -43.18 -18.42 22.95
N VAL A 535 -41.88 -18.36 23.23
CA VAL A 535 -41.28 -17.43 24.20
C VAL A 535 -41.26 -15.99 23.65
N LEU A 536 -40.98 -15.84 22.35
CA LEU A 536 -41.09 -14.56 21.66
C LEU A 536 -42.41 -14.45 20.88
N PRO A 537 -43.01 -13.24 20.77
CA PRO A 537 -44.27 -13.06 20.05
C PRO A 537 -44.17 -13.49 18.58
N ARG A 538 -45.24 -14.10 18.05
CA ARG A 538 -45.35 -14.46 16.63
C ARG A 538 -45.29 -13.20 15.78
N ILE A 539 -44.54 -13.25 14.67
CA ILE A 539 -44.64 -12.22 13.63
C ILE A 539 -45.92 -12.52 12.84
N PRO A 540 -46.92 -11.62 12.81
CA PRO A 540 -48.12 -11.79 12.01
C PRO A 540 -47.71 -11.95 10.55
N ARG A 541 -48.21 -13.01 9.92
CA ARG A 541 -47.78 -13.45 8.58
C ARG A 541 -48.45 -12.67 7.47
N SER A 542 -49.54 -11.97 7.77
CA SER A 542 -50.27 -11.15 6.80
C SER A 542 -50.75 -9.83 7.41
N TYR A 543 -50.97 -8.84 6.56
CA TYR A 543 -51.59 -7.57 6.93
C TYR A 543 -52.99 -7.76 7.57
N ASN A 544 -53.71 -8.79 7.11
CA ASN A 544 -55.04 -9.19 7.60
C ASN A 544 -55.02 -9.63 9.08
N GLU A 545 -53.94 -10.28 9.54
CA GLU A 545 -53.79 -10.64 10.96
C GLU A 545 -53.55 -9.43 11.88
N LEU A 546 -53.06 -8.32 11.32
CA LEU A 546 -52.55 -7.14 12.04
C LEU A 546 -53.59 -6.01 12.19
N TYR A 547 -54.56 -5.90 11.26
CA TYR A 547 -55.45 -4.74 11.17
C TYR A 547 -56.95 -5.04 10.96
N LEU A 548 -57.37 -6.31 10.77
CA LEU A 548 -58.80 -6.62 10.75
C LEU A 548 -59.37 -6.56 12.18
N PRO A 549 -60.42 -5.76 12.44
CA PRO A 549 -61.11 -5.79 13.74
C PRO A 549 -61.72 -7.18 13.97
N GLY A 550 -61.79 -7.59 15.24
CA GLY A 550 -62.15 -8.95 15.68
C GLY A 550 -63.28 -9.67 14.93
N PRO A 551 -64.38 -8.99 14.52
CA PRO A 551 -65.45 -9.62 13.75
C PRO A 551 -65.02 -10.10 12.36
N LEU A 552 -64.18 -9.35 11.64
CA LEU A 552 -63.72 -9.69 10.29
C LEU A 552 -62.61 -10.76 10.29
N LYS A 553 -61.92 -10.93 11.42
CA LYS A 553 -60.94 -12.01 11.63
C LYS A 553 -61.60 -13.39 11.63
N LYS A 554 -62.85 -13.48 12.13
CA LYS A 554 -63.67 -14.69 12.12
C LYS A 554 -64.26 -15.00 10.75
N LEU A 555 -64.72 -13.99 10.00
CA LEU A 555 -65.26 -14.23 8.65
C LEU A 555 -64.22 -14.81 7.68
N HIS A 556 -62.96 -14.35 7.73
CA HIS A 556 -61.94 -14.85 6.80
C HIS A 556 -61.45 -16.27 7.14
N THR A 557 -61.53 -16.68 8.40
CA THR A 557 -61.23 -18.06 8.84
C THR A 557 -62.37 -19.02 8.55
N HIS A 558 -63.61 -18.54 8.44
CA HIS A 558 -64.75 -19.35 7.99
C HIS A 558 -64.81 -19.50 6.46
N ALA A 559 -64.48 -18.46 5.69
CA ALA A 559 -64.49 -18.54 4.22
C ALA A 559 -63.53 -19.61 3.65
N HIS A 560 -62.37 -19.82 4.27
CA HIS A 560 -61.45 -20.91 3.88
C HIS A 560 -61.89 -22.30 4.33
N ARG A 561 -62.84 -22.41 5.27
CA ARG A 561 -63.38 -23.70 5.71
C ARG A 561 -64.53 -24.18 4.82
N ASP A 562 -65.23 -23.24 4.19
CA ASP A 562 -66.40 -23.54 3.35
C ASP A 562 -66.02 -23.81 1.88
N GLU A 563 -64.85 -23.35 1.40
CA GLU A 563 -64.35 -23.71 0.05
C GLU A 563 -63.89 -25.18 -0.04
N ASP A 564 -63.45 -25.79 1.07
CA ASP A 564 -63.05 -27.21 1.11
C ASP A 564 -64.24 -28.20 1.14
N LEU A 565 -65.48 -27.71 1.28
CA LEU A 565 -66.70 -28.54 1.35
C LEU A 565 -67.52 -28.58 0.05
N ILE A 566 -67.12 -27.87 -1.01
CA ILE A 566 -67.87 -27.81 -2.29
C ILE A 566 -67.23 -28.66 -3.40
N ALA A 567 -66.07 -29.27 -3.17
CA ALA A 567 -65.39 -30.11 -4.16
C ALA A 567 -65.51 -31.63 -3.86
N ALA A 568 -66.72 -32.19 -3.96
CA ALA A 568 -66.90 -33.65 -4.08
C ALA A 568 -68.02 -33.97 -5.08
N PRO A 569 -67.73 -34.67 -6.21
CA PRO A 569 -68.76 -35.12 -7.14
C PRO A 569 -69.57 -36.31 -6.58
N PRO A 570 -70.83 -36.51 -7.01
CA PRO A 570 -71.69 -37.56 -6.49
C PRO A 570 -71.21 -38.94 -6.98
N LYS A 571 -71.14 -39.92 -6.06
CA LYS A 571 -70.93 -41.34 -6.40
C LYS A 571 -72.28 -41.99 -6.72
N GLU A 572 -72.42 -42.48 -7.95
CA GLU A 572 -73.51 -43.35 -8.38
C GLU A 572 -73.36 -44.79 -7.85
N ALA A 573 -74.48 -45.51 -7.92
CA ALA A 573 -74.86 -46.72 -7.21
C ALA A 573 -74.08 -48.00 -7.59
N GLY A 574 -74.00 -48.92 -6.63
CA GLY A 574 -73.67 -50.33 -6.84
C GLY A 574 -74.75 -51.20 -6.20
N SER A 575 -75.35 -52.06 -7.01
CA SER A 575 -76.56 -52.85 -6.82
C SER A 575 -76.46 -54.03 -5.83
N ALA A 576 -77.63 -54.43 -5.32
CA ALA A 576 -77.91 -55.52 -4.39
C ALA A 576 -77.52 -56.94 -4.88
N PRO A 577 -77.44 -57.93 -3.97
CA PRO A 577 -77.59 -59.34 -4.28
C PRO A 577 -78.91 -59.92 -3.70
N THR A 578 -79.68 -60.60 -4.54
CA THR A 578 -80.68 -61.63 -4.22
C THR A 578 -80.10 -62.95 -4.78
N THR A 579 -80.23 -64.18 -4.28
CA THR A 579 -81.16 -65.02 -3.47
C THR A 579 -80.33 -66.25 -3.00
N GLY A 580 -80.68 -67.16 -2.08
CA GLY A 580 -81.91 -67.46 -1.33
C GLY A 580 -81.73 -68.68 -0.39
N ASP A 581 -82.84 -69.00 0.28
CA ASP A 581 -83.33 -70.26 0.90
C ASP A 581 -82.55 -70.98 2.02
N HIS A 582 -83.05 -70.86 3.26
CA HIS A 582 -83.83 -71.89 3.97
C HIS A 582 -84.54 -71.33 5.21
#